data_AF-A0A959S430-F1
#
_entry.id   AF-A0A959S430-F1
#
_cell.length_a   1.000
_cell.length_b   1.000
_cell.length_c   1.000
_cell.angle_alpha   90.00
_cell.angle_beta   90.00
_cell.angle_gamma   90.00
#
_symmetry.space_group_name_H-M   'P 1'
#
loop_
_entity.id
_entity.type
_entity.pdbx_description
1 polymer ?
#
loop_
_entity_poly.entity_id
_entity_poly.type
_entity_poly.pdbx_seq_one_letter_code
_entity_poly.pdbx_strand_id
1 'polypeptide(L)'
;MQKHRKLIAVIVVALAVCFGFVQERIKIEMNFLLEHAIAIPGYDDMTPLDRQVHMDAYRRDHPFDYYFSHSPIDFFYRFTVSALGKLKWVLAIVFLVVNAAMVLVAFAKWVGHRRINRVIIWLYALFLFLALGVYALAHLLGFSEAGYGFARKILGALQSPIPLMIMIPAYMLYHQSTQHEQ
;
A
#
# COMPACT_ATOMS: atom_id res chain seq x y z
N MET A 1 -19.48 25.95 -9.74
CA MET A 1 -19.37 24.72 -8.91
C MET A 1 -18.49 23.61 -9.52
N GLN A 2 -18.57 23.31 -10.82
CA GLN A 2 -17.83 22.18 -11.43
C GLN A 2 -16.30 22.30 -11.38
N LYS A 3 -15.73 23.51 -11.55
CA LYS A 3 -14.29 23.77 -11.46
C LYS A 3 -13.69 23.42 -10.09
N HIS A 4 -14.42 23.73 -9.01
CA HIS A 4 -13.99 23.42 -7.64
C HIS A 4 -13.98 21.92 -7.36
N ARG A 5 -14.95 21.16 -7.92
CA ARG A 5 -14.98 19.70 -7.77
C ARG A 5 -13.81 19.02 -8.48
N LYS A 6 -13.46 19.48 -9.68
CA LYS A 6 -12.28 18.98 -10.42
C LYS A 6 -10.98 19.32 -9.69
N LEU A 7 -10.86 20.54 -9.15
CA LEU A 7 -9.70 20.94 -8.35
C LEU A 7 -9.52 20.03 -7.12
N ILE A 8 -10.59 19.72 -6.39
CA ILE A 8 -10.54 18.78 -5.26
C ILE A 8 -10.04 17.41 -5.71
N ALA A 9 -10.52 16.90 -6.85
CA ALA A 9 -10.07 15.60 -7.34
C ALA A 9 -8.57 15.59 -7.70
N VAL A 10 -8.05 16.66 -8.31
CA VAL A 10 -6.61 16.82 -8.57
C VAL A 10 -5.80 16.84 -7.28
N ILE A 11 -6.27 17.58 -6.27
CA ILE A 11 -5.61 17.61 -4.94
C ILE A 11 -5.60 16.22 -4.32
N VAL A 12 -6.71 15.47 -4.38
CA VAL A 12 -6.78 14.11 -3.85
C VAL A 12 -5.82 13.16 -4.58
N VAL A 13 -5.67 13.29 -5.89
CA VAL A 13 -4.69 12.49 -6.66
C VAL A 13 -3.25 12.83 -6.23
N ALA A 14 -2.91 14.11 -6.09
CA ALA A 14 -1.60 14.52 -5.62
C ALA A 14 -1.31 13.99 -4.20
N LEU A 15 -2.29 14.08 -3.30
CA LEU A 15 -2.21 13.50 -1.96
C LEU A 15 -2.04 11.98 -1.99
N ALA A 16 -2.74 11.27 -2.87
CA ALA A 16 -2.60 9.81 -3.02
C ALA A 16 -1.19 9.42 -3.48
N VAL A 17 -0.59 10.19 -4.39
CA VAL A 17 0.80 9.98 -4.82
C VAL A 17 1.77 10.21 -3.67
N CYS A 18 1.69 11.35 -2.97
CA CYS A 18 2.53 11.63 -1.80
C CYS A 18 2.36 10.56 -0.71
N PHE A 19 1.13 10.15 -0.44
CA PHE A 19 0.82 9.09 0.50
C PHE A 19 1.45 7.76 0.08
N GLY A 20 1.44 7.42 -1.21
CA GLY A 20 2.12 6.24 -1.74
C GLY A 20 3.62 6.18 -1.40
N PHE A 21 4.34 7.32 -1.48
CA PHE A 21 5.75 7.38 -1.07
C PHE A 21 5.94 7.12 0.43
N VAL A 22 5.06 7.68 1.27
CA VAL A 22 5.09 7.45 2.73
C VAL A 22 4.79 5.99 3.06
N GLN A 23 3.81 5.40 2.39
CA GLN A 23 3.48 3.98 2.54
C GLN A 23 4.65 3.08 2.15
N GLU A 24 5.32 3.39 1.03
CA GLU A 24 6.48 2.64 0.58
C GLU A 24 7.61 2.68 1.62
N ARG A 25 7.92 3.88 2.14
CA ARG A 25 8.92 4.05 3.21
C ARG A 25 8.59 3.20 4.43
N ILE A 26 7.35 3.25 4.90
CA ILE A 26 6.88 2.46 6.05
C ILE A 26 7.02 0.97 5.78
N LYS A 27 6.62 0.50 4.59
CA LYS A 27 6.70 -0.92 4.23
C LYS A 27 8.13 -1.43 4.14
N ILE A 28 9.04 -0.62 3.58
CA ILE A 28 10.45 -0.98 3.45
C ILE A 28 11.08 -1.12 4.84
N GLU A 29 10.98 -0.09 5.66
CA GLU A 29 11.54 -0.07 7.01
C GLU A 29 10.98 -1.22 7.88
N MET A 30 9.68 -1.47 7.84
CA MET A 30 9.07 -2.53 8.63
C MET A 30 9.48 -3.94 8.16
N ASN A 31 9.67 -4.16 6.85
CA ASN A 31 10.18 -5.45 6.38
C ASN A 31 11.65 -5.63 6.78
N PHE A 32 12.46 -4.58 6.69
CA PHE A 32 13.85 -4.60 7.13
C PHE A 32 13.97 -5.00 8.60
N LEU A 33 13.18 -4.37 9.47
CA LEU A 33 13.16 -4.68 10.90
C LEU A 33 12.72 -6.13 11.15
N LEU A 34 11.66 -6.60 10.50
CA LEU A 34 11.19 -7.98 10.68
C LEU A 34 12.21 -9.02 10.21
N GLU A 35 12.94 -8.75 9.14
CA GLU A 35 13.96 -9.64 8.60
C GLU A 35 15.16 -9.77 9.52
N HIS A 36 15.66 -8.65 10.06
CA HIS A 36 16.90 -8.63 10.84
C HIS A 36 16.67 -8.79 12.35
N ALA A 37 15.52 -8.37 12.90
CA ALA A 37 15.24 -8.50 14.32
C ALA A 37 15.19 -9.96 14.80
N ILE A 38 14.79 -10.90 13.92
CA ILE A 38 14.79 -12.34 14.22
C ILE A 38 16.22 -12.88 14.37
N ALA A 39 17.20 -12.25 13.71
CA ALA A 39 18.60 -12.66 13.77
C ALA A 39 19.35 -12.08 14.98
N ILE A 40 18.77 -11.11 15.72
CA ILE A 40 19.39 -10.46 16.87
C ILE A 40 19.01 -11.23 18.15
N PRO A 41 19.97 -11.89 18.85
CA PRO A 41 19.69 -12.59 20.09
C PRO A 41 19.17 -11.62 21.17
N GLY A 42 18.03 -11.95 21.80
CA GLY A 42 17.46 -11.13 22.86
C GLY A 42 16.82 -9.82 22.38
N TYR A 43 16.51 -9.66 21.09
CA TYR A 43 15.92 -8.43 20.54
C TYR A 43 14.70 -7.93 21.32
N ASP A 44 13.81 -8.84 21.72
CA ASP A 44 12.57 -8.49 22.42
C ASP A 44 12.83 -7.99 23.86
N ASP A 45 13.97 -8.32 24.46
CA ASP A 45 14.36 -7.90 25.81
C ASP A 45 15.13 -6.56 25.83
N MET A 46 15.60 -6.11 24.66
CA MET A 46 16.35 -4.86 24.50
C MET A 46 15.48 -3.62 24.66
N THR A 47 16.10 -2.51 25.09
CA THR A 47 15.45 -1.20 25.04
C THR A 47 15.28 -0.73 23.59
N PRO A 48 14.35 0.20 23.29
CA PRO A 48 14.20 0.73 21.93
C PRO A 48 15.49 1.33 21.35
N LEU A 49 16.32 1.94 22.20
CA LEU A 49 17.62 2.51 21.78
C LEU A 49 18.61 1.41 21.43
N ASP A 50 18.72 0.36 22.26
CA ASP A 50 19.62 -0.75 21.98
C ASP A 50 19.23 -1.49 20.71
N ARG A 51 17.92 -1.70 20.49
CA ARG A 51 17.39 -2.27 19.24
C ARG A 51 17.82 -1.45 18.03
N GLN A 52 17.78 -0.12 18.12
CA GLN A 52 18.21 0.77 17.04
C GLN A 52 19.71 0.63 16.77
N VAL A 53 20.55 0.67 17.81
CA VAL A 53 22.01 0.51 17.68
C VAL A 53 22.37 -0.83 17.03
N HIS A 54 21.75 -1.92 17.48
CA HIS A 54 21.96 -3.24 16.88
C HIS A 54 21.46 -3.33 15.44
N MET A 55 20.36 -2.63 15.11
CA MET A 55 19.80 -2.63 13.77
C MET A 55 20.62 -1.80 12.78
N ASP A 56 21.20 -0.69 13.25
CA ASP A 56 22.04 0.17 12.43
C ASP A 56 23.31 -0.54 11.95
N ALA A 57 23.79 -1.55 12.69
CA ALA A 57 24.87 -2.43 12.24
C ALA A 57 24.53 -3.25 10.98
N TYR A 58 23.24 -3.47 10.69
CA TYR A 58 22.77 -4.15 9.47
C TYR A 58 22.48 -3.18 8.32
N ARG A 59 22.46 -1.87 8.57
CA ARG A 59 22.30 -0.88 7.51
C ARG A 59 23.62 -0.79 6.74
N ARG A 60 23.58 -1.17 5.45
CA ARG A 60 24.74 -1.07 4.59
C ARG A 60 25.02 0.38 4.24
N ASP A 61 26.28 0.79 4.41
CA ASP A 61 26.79 2.10 4.03
C ASP A 61 27.10 2.13 2.52
N HIS A 62 26.04 2.11 1.71
CA HIS A 62 26.14 2.27 0.26
C HIS A 62 25.37 3.52 -0.20
N PRO A 63 25.97 4.41 -1.01
CA PRO A 63 25.36 5.70 -1.39
C PRO A 63 24.00 5.59 -2.09
N PHE A 64 23.73 4.43 -2.71
CA PHE A 64 22.49 4.15 -3.43
C PHE A 64 21.55 3.22 -2.66
N ASP A 65 21.86 2.88 -1.41
CA ASP A 65 20.96 2.09 -0.57
C ASP A 65 19.82 2.96 -0.04
N TYR A 66 18.61 2.41 -0.06
CA TYR A 66 17.42 3.05 0.48
C TYR A 66 17.61 3.42 1.96
N TYR A 67 18.23 2.52 2.73
CA TYR A 67 18.42 2.67 4.17
C TYR A 67 19.51 3.68 4.55
N PHE A 68 20.41 4.02 3.61
CA PHE A 68 21.41 5.06 3.77
C PHE A 68 20.81 6.46 3.52
N SER A 69 19.94 6.56 2.52
CA SER A 69 19.34 7.83 2.09
C SER A 69 18.14 8.28 2.96
N HIS A 70 17.63 7.42 3.84
CA HIS A 70 16.44 7.69 4.64
C HIS A 70 16.69 7.41 6.12
N SER A 71 16.23 8.34 6.97
CA SER A 71 16.30 8.13 8.42
C SER A 71 15.42 6.95 8.87
N PRO A 72 15.85 6.20 9.89
CA PRO A 72 15.01 5.18 10.53
C PRO A 72 13.68 5.77 11.03
N ILE A 73 12.70 4.89 11.20
CA ILE A 73 11.43 5.28 11.85
C ILE A 73 11.47 4.82 13.30
N ASP A 74 11.86 5.71 14.20
CA ASP A 74 12.06 5.45 15.64
C ASP A 74 10.87 4.75 16.32
N PHE A 75 9.67 5.03 15.81
CA PHE A 75 8.43 4.43 16.31
C PHE A 75 8.46 2.89 16.27
N PHE A 76 9.09 2.27 15.27
CA PHE A 76 9.08 0.82 15.12
C PHE A 76 9.95 0.08 16.12
N TYR A 77 11.03 0.69 16.62
CA TYR A 77 11.90 0.06 17.63
C TYR A 77 11.22 -0.12 18.99
N ARG A 78 10.06 0.51 19.21
CA ARG A 78 9.24 0.33 20.42
C ARG A 78 8.53 -1.02 20.49
N PHE A 79 8.49 -1.77 19.38
CA PHE A 79 7.73 -3.00 19.27
C PHE A 79 8.63 -4.24 19.27
N THR A 80 8.13 -5.33 19.85
CA THR A 80 8.72 -6.66 19.71
C THR A 80 8.53 -7.21 18.30
N VAL A 81 9.25 -8.27 17.94
CA VAL A 81 9.12 -8.91 16.61
C VAL A 81 7.68 -9.35 16.34
N SER A 82 7.02 -9.97 17.33
CA SER A 82 5.60 -10.38 17.20
C SER A 82 4.67 -9.18 17.01
N ALA A 83 4.91 -8.09 17.75
CA ALA A 83 4.11 -6.88 17.63
C ALA A 83 4.31 -6.16 16.28
N LEU A 84 5.55 -6.11 15.77
CA LEU A 84 5.85 -5.62 14.42
C LEU A 84 5.13 -6.45 13.36
N GLY A 85 5.11 -7.78 13.52
CA GLY A 85 4.40 -8.68 12.62
C GLY A 85 2.91 -8.37 12.55
N LYS A 86 2.27 -8.12 13.69
CA LYS A 86 0.85 -7.71 13.76
C LYS A 86 0.64 -6.30 13.19
N LEU A 87 1.51 -5.35 13.54
CA LEU A 87 1.45 -3.97 13.06
C LEU A 87 1.53 -3.90 11.54
N LYS A 88 2.34 -4.76 10.91
CA LYS A 88 2.41 -4.89 9.44
C LYS A 88 1.05 -5.16 8.81
N TRP A 89 0.28 -6.08 9.36
CA TRP A 89 -1.05 -6.41 8.86
C TRP A 89 -2.06 -5.30 9.11
N VAL A 90 -2.00 -4.67 10.29
CA VAL A 90 -2.83 -3.49 10.60
C VAL A 90 -2.57 -2.36 9.60
N LEU A 91 -1.29 -2.04 9.35
CA LEU A 91 -0.91 -1.01 8.39
C LEU A 91 -1.34 -1.37 6.96
N ALA A 92 -1.24 -2.63 6.55
CA ALA A 92 -1.73 -3.07 5.24
C ALA A 92 -3.25 -2.82 5.08
N ILE A 93 -4.05 -3.12 6.11
CA ILE A 93 -5.50 -2.85 6.10
C ILE A 93 -5.76 -1.35 6.04
N VAL A 94 -5.09 -0.56 6.88
CA VAL A 94 -5.21 0.91 6.90
C VAL A 94 -4.86 1.49 5.53
N PHE A 95 -3.76 1.05 4.93
CA PHE A 95 -3.30 1.50 3.62
C PHE A 95 -4.29 1.17 2.51
N LEU A 96 -4.93 0.00 2.57
CA LEU A 96 -5.97 -0.39 1.62
C LEU A 96 -7.20 0.50 1.76
N VAL A 97 -7.69 0.70 2.99
CA VAL A 97 -8.89 1.51 3.27
C VAL A 97 -8.67 2.97 2.87
N VAL A 98 -7.53 3.55 3.23
CA VAL A 98 -7.22 4.95 2.91
C VAL A 98 -7.10 5.15 1.39
N ASN A 99 -6.40 4.25 0.67
CA ASN A 99 -6.32 4.35 -0.79
C ASN A 99 -7.68 4.19 -1.45
N ALA A 100 -8.47 3.19 -1.04
CA ALA A 100 -9.82 3.00 -1.56
C ALA A 100 -10.69 4.25 -1.34
N ALA A 101 -10.60 4.88 -0.16
CA ALA A 101 -11.30 6.12 0.14
C ALA A 101 -10.83 7.28 -0.76
N MET A 102 -9.52 7.46 -0.95
CA MET A 102 -8.98 8.47 -1.87
C MET A 102 -9.48 8.25 -3.30
N VAL A 103 -9.50 7.00 -3.78
CA VAL A 103 -10.00 6.67 -5.11
C VAL A 103 -11.48 7.04 -5.25
N LEU A 104 -12.31 6.63 -4.28
CA LEU A 104 -13.74 6.91 -4.28
C LEU A 104 -14.04 8.40 -4.20
N VAL A 105 -13.30 9.17 -3.40
CA VAL A 105 -13.45 10.62 -3.28
C VAL A 105 -13.03 11.30 -4.59
N ALA A 106 -11.88 10.92 -5.17
CA ALA A 106 -11.42 11.48 -6.43
C ALA A 106 -12.47 11.28 -7.54
N PHE A 107 -13.01 10.07 -7.69
CA PHE A 107 -14.06 9.78 -8.67
C PHE A 107 -15.39 10.47 -8.37
N ALA A 108 -15.82 10.52 -7.11
CA ALA A 108 -17.02 11.24 -6.70
C ALA A 108 -16.95 12.73 -7.04
N LYS A 109 -15.77 13.34 -6.89
CA LYS A 109 -15.56 14.75 -7.15
C LYS A 109 -15.35 15.01 -8.64
N TRP A 110 -14.60 14.17 -9.34
CA TRP A 110 -14.34 14.32 -10.77
C TRP A 110 -15.58 14.07 -11.63
N VAL A 111 -16.16 12.87 -11.52
CA VAL A 111 -17.24 12.41 -12.40
C VAL A 111 -18.62 12.67 -11.80
N GLY A 112 -18.77 12.46 -10.48
CA GLY A 112 -20.05 12.69 -9.81
C GLY A 112 -21.15 11.66 -10.06
N HIS A 113 -20.85 10.55 -10.75
CA HIS A 113 -21.79 9.44 -10.93
C HIS A 113 -21.62 8.35 -9.89
N ARG A 114 -22.66 8.17 -9.05
CA ARG A 114 -22.69 7.13 -8.00
C ARG A 114 -22.51 5.70 -8.54
N ARG A 115 -22.89 5.45 -9.80
CA ARG A 115 -22.74 4.14 -10.45
C ARG A 115 -21.27 3.72 -10.57
N ILE A 116 -20.39 4.66 -10.92
CA ILE A 116 -18.94 4.38 -11.08
C ILE A 116 -18.31 4.05 -9.72
N ASN A 117 -18.66 4.78 -8.67
CA ASN A 117 -18.17 4.46 -7.31
C ASN A 117 -18.60 3.06 -6.86
N ARG A 118 -19.81 2.62 -7.22
CA ARG A 118 -20.26 1.25 -6.95
C ARG A 118 -19.41 0.23 -7.70
N VAL A 119 -19.08 0.49 -8.96
CA VAL A 119 -18.17 -0.38 -9.75
C VAL A 119 -16.78 -0.43 -9.11
N ILE A 120 -16.23 0.70 -8.66
CA ILE A 120 -14.94 0.75 -7.95
C ILE A 120 -14.98 -0.13 -6.71
N ILE A 121 -16.02 -0.03 -5.88
CA ILE A 121 -16.17 -0.86 -4.67
C ILE A 121 -16.18 -2.35 -5.04
N TRP A 122 -16.95 -2.74 -6.07
CA TRP A 122 -16.99 -4.12 -6.53
C TRP A 122 -15.66 -4.61 -7.08
N LEU A 123 -14.90 -3.76 -7.79
CA LEU A 123 -13.55 -4.09 -8.25
C LEU A 123 -12.61 -4.34 -7.07
N TYR A 124 -12.60 -3.46 -6.07
CA TYR A 124 -11.79 -3.66 -4.86
C TYR A 124 -12.16 -4.96 -4.14
N ALA A 125 -13.46 -5.24 -3.99
CA ALA A 125 -13.93 -6.49 -3.40
C ALA A 125 -13.47 -7.70 -4.21
N LEU A 126 -13.64 -7.67 -5.54
CA LEU A 126 -13.23 -8.75 -6.44
C LEU A 126 -11.74 -9.05 -6.32
N PHE A 127 -10.87 -8.04 -6.38
CA PHE A 127 -9.43 -8.25 -6.28
C PHE A 127 -9.00 -8.71 -4.87
N LEU A 128 -9.71 -8.28 -3.83
CA LEU A 128 -9.46 -8.76 -2.47
C LEU A 128 -9.84 -10.25 -2.33
N PHE A 129 -11.00 -10.66 -2.87
CA PHE A 129 -11.39 -12.07 -2.91
C PHE A 129 -10.46 -12.91 -3.80
N LEU A 130 -9.98 -12.35 -4.91
CA LEU A 130 -9.00 -13.01 -5.76
C LEU A 130 -7.68 -13.23 -5.02
N ALA A 131 -7.18 -12.23 -4.30
CA ALA A 131 -5.95 -12.35 -3.50
C ALA A 131 -6.11 -13.42 -2.41
N LEU A 132 -7.25 -13.43 -1.71
CA LEU A 132 -7.58 -14.46 -0.72
C LEU A 132 -7.68 -15.85 -1.33
N GLY A 133 -8.35 -15.97 -2.49
CA GLY A 133 -8.51 -17.23 -3.21
C GLY A 133 -7.18 -17.81 -3.69
N VAL A 134 -6.30 -16.97 -4.25
CA VAL A 134 -4.94 -17.38 -4.64
C VAL A 134 -4.14 -17.83 -3.43
N TYR A 135 -4.19 -17.08 -2.32
CA TYR A 135 -3.49 -17.45 -1.10
C TYR A 135 -3.98 -18.81 -0.56
N ALA A 136 -5.30 -18.99 -0.46
CA ALA A 136 -5.90 -20.23 0.02
C ALA A 136 -5.56 -21.43 -0.88
N LEU A 137 -5.69 -21.27 -2.20
CA LEU A 137 -5.36 -22.33 -3.16
C LEU A 137 -3.88 -22.72 -3.08
N ALA A 138 -2.98 -21.73 -3.04
CA ALA A 138 -1.56 -21.99 -2.96
C ALA A 138 -1.17 -22.67 -1.63
N HIS A 139 -1.85 -22.32 -0.53
CA HIS A 139 -1.67 -23.01 0.74
C HIS A 139 -2.10 -24.48 0.67
N LEU A 140 -3.24 -24.77 0.04
CA LEU A 140 -3.74 -26.14 -0.16
C LEU A 140 -2.84 -26.99 -1.07
N LEU A 141 -2.19 -26.37 -2.06
CA LEU A 141 -1.30 -27.04 -3.01
C LEU A 141 0.16 -27.15 -2.54
N GLY A 142 0.50 -26.64 -1.35
CA GLY A 142 1.86 -26.66 -0.81
C GLY A 142 2.83 -25.60 -1.38
N PHE A 143 2.32 -24.63 -2.13
CA PHE A 143 3.10 -23.50 -2.70
C PHE A 143 2.90 -22.19 -1.92
N SER A 144 2.87 -22.26 -0.59
CA SER A 144 2.45 -21.16 0.28
C SER A 144 3.27 -19.88 0.09
N GLU A 145 4.59 -19.97 -0.13
CA GLU A 145 5.44 -18.80 -0.34
C GLU A 145 5.14 -18.07 -1.65
N ALA A 146 5.04 -18.82 -2.76
CA ALA A 146 4.72 -18.25 -4.07
C ALA A 146 3.32 -17.64 -4.09
N GLY A 147 2.34 -18.35 -3.50
CA GLY A 147 0.97 -17.87 -3.36
C GLY A 147 0.86 -16.60 -2.52
N TYR A 148 1.57 -16.56 -1.39
CA TYR A 148 1.64 -15.36 -0.55
C TYR A 148 2.26 -14.19 -1.30
N GLY A 149 3.38 -14.41 -2.00
CA GLY A 149 4.03 -13.39 -2.83
C GLY A 149 3.09 -12.82 -3.89
N PHE A 150 2.31 -13.67 -4.57
CA PHE A 150 1.36 -13.25 -5.58
C PHE A 150 0.16 -12.50 -5.01
N ALA A 151 -0.47 -13.03 -3.95
CA ALA A 151 -1.57 -12.36 -3.25
C ALA A 151 -1.15 -10.98 -2.74
N ARG A 152 0.08 -10.87 -2.22
CA ARG A 152 0.66 -9.59 -1.77
C ARG A 152 0.85 -8.60 -2.92
N LYS A 153 1.22 -9.04 -4.12
CA LYS A 153 1.31 -8.16 -5.31
C LYS A 153 -0.06 -7.62 -5.72
N ILE A 154 -1.10 -8.45 -5.69
CA ILE A 154 -2.48 -8.00 -5.96
C ILE A 154 -2.92 -6.92 -4.95
N LEU A 155 -2.75 -7.20 -3.66
CA LEU A 155 -3.10 -6.24 -2.60
C LEU A 155 -2.25 -4.98 -2.67
N GLY A 156 -0.96 -5.11 -2.98
CA GLY A 156 -0.05 -3.98 -3.19
C GLY A 156 -0.51 -3.06 -4.32
N ALA A 157 -1.03 -3.62 -5.42
CA ALA A 157 -1.59 -2.83 -6.52
C ALA A 157 -2.84 -2.04 -6.07
N LEU A 158 -3.73 -2.64 -5.27
CA LEU A 158 -4.89 -1.96 -4.70
C LEU A 158 -4.53 -0.87 -3.68
N GLN A 159 -3.43 -1.04 -2.95
CA GLN A 159 -2.89 -0.08 -1.98
C GLN A 159 -2.04 1.02 -2.62
N SER A 160 -2.01 1.10 -3.95
CA SER A 160 -1.19 2.08 -4.67
C SER A 160 -2.08 3.10 -5.38
N PRO A 161 -1.52 4.22 -5.89
CA PRO A 161 -2.27 5.14 -6.75
C PRO A 161 -2.57 4.58 -8.15
N ILE A 162 -2.10 3.36 -8.49
CA ILE A 162 -2.29 2.74 -9.80
C ILE A 162 -3.77 2.68 -10.23
N PRO A 163 -4.74 2.29 -9.37
CA PRO A 163 -6.14 2.27 -9.76
C PRO A 163 -6.63 3.64 -10.24
N LEU A 164 -6.18 4.74 -9.63
CA LEU A 164 -6.52 6.09 -10.11
C LEU A 164 -5.90 6.38 -11.47
N MET A 165 -4.63 6.01 -11.65
CA MET A 165 -3.90 6.21 -12.90
C MET A 165 -4.46 5.41 -14.07
N ILE A 166 -5.06 4.24 -13.83
CA ILE A 166 -5.69 3.43 -14.87
C ILE A 166 -7.13 3.88 -15.12
N MET A 167 -7.92 4.05 -14.06
CA MET A 167 -9.35 4.25 -14.20
C MET A 167 -9.72 5.63 -14.75
N ILE A 168 -8.98 6.68 -14.41
CA ILE A 168 -9.30 8.03 -14.90
C ILE A 168 -9.14 8.12 -16.42
N PRO A 169 -7.99 7.72 -17.02
CA PRO A 169 -7.84 7.66 -18.47
C PRO A 169 -8.84 6.71 -19.14
N ALA A 170 -9.09 5.53 -18.56
CA ALA A 170 -10.06 4.58 -19.11
C ALA A 170 -11.47 5.19 -19.19
N TYR A 171 -11.88 5.94 -18.16
CA TYR A 171 -13.14 6.67 -18.17
C TYR A 171 -13.18 7.78 -19.22
N MET A 172 -12.09 8.53 -19.39
CA MET A 172 -12.00 9.58 -20.42
C MET A 172 -12.11 9.02 -21.84
N LEU A 173 -11.42 7.92 -22.12
CA LEU A 173 -11.46 7.24 -23.43
C LEU A 173 -12.86 6.71 -23.75
N TYR A 174 -13.49 6.05 -22.78
CA TYR A 174 -14.85 5.49 -22.95
C TYR A 174 -15.89 6.57 -23.28
N HIS A 175 -15.77 7.77 -22.70
CA HIS A 175 -16.70 8.87 -23.00
C HIS A 175 -16.38 9.58 -24.31
N GLN A 176 -15.10 9.70 -24.70
CA GLN A 176 -14.73 10.24 -26.00
C GLN A 176 -15.25 9.38 -27.15
N SER A 177 -15.14 8.04 -27.05
CA SER A 177 -15.65 7.15 -28.11
C SER A 177 -17.17 7.26 -28.27
N THR A 178 -17.93 7.35 -27.18
CA THR A 178 -19.40 7.46 -27.24
C THR A 178 -19.92 8.80 -27.75
N GLN A 179 -19.12 9.88 -27.71
CA GLN A 179 -19.51 11.18 -28.27
C GLN A 179 -19.26 11.29 -29.78
N HIS A 180 -18.43 10.41 -30.36
CA HIS A 180 -18.19 10.37 -31.80
C HIS A 180 -19.14 9.44 -32.57
N GLU A 181 -19.93 8.63 -31.85
CA GLU A 181 -20.96 7.74 -32.42
C GLU A 181 -22.37 8.36 -32.41
N GLN A 182 -22.51 9.62 -31.95
CA GLN A 182 -23.75 10.42 -31.99
C GLN A 182 -23.60 11.58 -32.97
#